data_AF-A0A2U2P916-F1
#
_entry.id   AF-A0A2U2P916-F1
#
_cell.length_a   1.000
_cell.length_b   1.000
_cell.length_c   1.000
_cell.angle_alpha   90.00
_cell.angle_beta   90.00
_cell.angle_gamma   90.00
#
_symmetry.space_group_name_H-M   'P 1'
#
loop_
_entity.id
_entity.type
_entity.pdbx_description
1 polymer ?
#
loop_
_entity_poly.entity_id
_entity_poly.type
_entity_poly.pdbx_seq_one_letter_code
_entity_poly.pdbx_strand_id
1 'polypeptide(L)'
;MMLKSGIIKNRFLLVAVISCAAFFDTLAQTNKIEPQGNVGIGTLNPSAPLEVAGNYNGLTQSRNAIVLRNNGVTPNISNSIVFVGNNTKLWEMTNDLGAQGSNDFYIASYIPSLKIPFYINGSGYIGIGNTNPTSNLHVTGTTILSNPFGNNYDENLRLPPSNNGDFSCIALGAVAGASGTGPGQWSIIRQPASKNYIFSVRYISEDYFNILPNGNMGIGTTTPDAKLSVNGNIHAREVKVDLNG
;
A
#
# COMPACT_ATOMS: atom_id res chain seq x y z
N MET A 1 31.59 -86.03 7.16
CA MET A 1 32.01 -85.03 6.16
C MET A 1 30.77 -84.23 5.74
N MET A 2 30.21 -83.41 6.63
CA MET A 2 30.45 -81.97 6.75
C MET A 2 30.58 -81.27 5.39
N LEU A 3 29.48 -80.69 4.89
CA LEU A 3 29.39 -79.47 4.07
C LEU A 3 27.97 -79.39 3.48
N LYS A 4 27.11 -78.50 4.00
CA LYS A 4 25.97 -77.82 3.32
C LYS A 4 24.94 -77.14 4.24
N SER A 5 25.21 -76.98 5.54
CA SER A 5 24.29 -76.23 6.44
C SER A 5 24.50 -74.70 6.43
N GLY A 6 25.68 -74.21 6.00
CA GLY A 6 26.01 -72.77 6.04
C GLY A 6 25.40 -71.90 4.94
N ILE A 7 25.02 -72.50 3.79
CA ILE A 7 24.57 -71.73 2.61
C ILE A 7 23.09 -71.29 2.74
N ILE A 8 22.27 -72.06 3.47
CA ILE A 8 20.83 -71.76 3.62
C ILE A 8 20.60 -70.64 4.65
N LYS A 9 21.39 -70.59 5.73
CA LYS A 9 21.31 -69.51 6.73
C LYS A 9 21.72 -68.15 6.16
N ASN A 10 22.76 -68.10 5.32
CA ASN A 10 23.16 -66.86 4.66
C ASN A 10 22.15 -66.38 3.62
N ARG A 11 21.42 -67.28 2.94
CA ARG A 11 20.36 -66.88 2.00
C ARG A 11 19.13 -66.33 2.72
N PHE A 12 18.75 -66.87 3.88
CA PHE A 12 17.68 -66.29 4.70
C PHE A 12 18.07 -64.94 5.30
N LEU A 13 19.32 -64.79 5.75
CA LEU A 13 19.82 -63.50 6.25
C LEU A 13 19.92 -62.46 5.12
N LEU A 14 20.37 -62.86 3.93
CA LEU A 14 20.44 -61.98 2.75
C LEU A 14 19.04 -61.59 2.25
N VAL A 15 18.08 -62.53 2.23
CA VAL A 15 16.67 -62.24 1.86
C VAL A 15 15.99 -61.37 2.92
N ALA A 16 16.29 -61.56 4.21
CA ALA A 16 15.79 -60.70 5.29
C ALA A 16 16.39 -59.29 5.27
N VAL A 17 17.67 -59.15 4.90
CA VAL A 17 18.34 -57.85 4.72
C VAL A 17 17.83 -57.14 3.46
N ILE A 18 17.56 -57.87 2.37
CA ILE A 18 16.97 -57.33 1.14
C ILE A 18 15.48 -57.00 1.34
N SER A 19 14.73 -57.73 2.16
CA SER A 19 13.33 -57.40 2.49
C SER A 19 13.20 -56.26 3.50
N CYS A 20 14.21 -56.02 4.35
CA CYS A 20 14.31 -54.83 5.18
C CYS A 20 14.65 -53.57 4.36
N ALA A 21 15.29 -53.76 3.19
CA ALA A 21 15.54 -52.73 2.19
C ALA A 21 14.40 -52.58 1.16
N ALA A 22 13.34 -53.40 1.25
CA ALA A 22 12.21 -53.33 0.33
C ALA A 22 11.25 -52.22 0.78
N PHE A 23 11.33 -51.09 0.09
CA PHE A 23 10.23 -50.15 -0.14
C PHE A 23 9.27 -50.00 1.03
N PHE A 24 9.75 -49.36 2.10
CA PHE A 24 8.92 -48.29 2.58
C PHE A 24 9.02 -47.22 1.49
N ASP A 25 7.91 -46.94 0.80
CA ASP A 25 7.66 -45.55 0.47
C ASP A 25 7.61 -44.85 1.83
N THR A 26 8.79 -44.56 2.40
CA THR A 26 8.91 -43.45 3.30
C THR A 26 8.44 -42.32 2.41
N LEU A 27 7.21 -41.86 2.62
CA LEU A 27 6.86 -40.49 2.33
C LEU A 27 7.83 -39.70 3.19
N ALA A 28 9.08 -39.60 2.74
CA ALA A 28 10.11 -38.88 3.41
C ALA A 28 9.49 -37.52 3.55
N GLN A 29 9.21 -37.10 4.78
CA GLN A 29 8.95 -35.69 4.95
C GLN A 29 10.19 -35.04 4.32
N THR A 30 10.01 -34.24 3.29
CA THR A 30 11.08 -33.40 2.77
C THR A 30 11.49 -32.35 3.80
N ASN A 31 10.85 -32.38 4.97
CA ASN A 31 11.02 -31.48 6.07
C ASN A 31 12.26 -31.91 6.87
N LYS A 32 13.36 -31.18 6.80
CA LYS A 32 14.52 -31.43 7.65
C LYS A 32 14.36 -30.61 8.92
N ILE A 33 14.28 -31.26 10.07
CA ILE A 33 14.47 -30.60 11.37
C ILE A 33 15.92 -30.84 11.74
N GLU A 34 16.77 -29.86 11.46
CA GLU A 34 18.19 -29.98 11.76
C GLU A 34 18.40 -30.08 13.28
N PRO A 35 19.32 -30.93 13.76
CA PRO A 35 19.70 -30.98 15.17
C PRO A 35 20.18 -29.63 15.74
N GLN A 36 20.49 -28.66 14.87
CA GLN A 36 21.01 -27.34 15.21
C GLN A 36 20.10 -26.16 14.82
N GLY A 37 18.83 -26.41 14.48
CA GLY A 37 17.78 -25.39 14.65
C GLY A 37 17.13 -24.79 13.40
N ASN A 38 17.57 -25.13 12.18
CA ASN A 38 16.88 -24.69 10.96
C ASN A 38 15.89 -25.76 10.48
N VAL A 39 14.72 -25.31 10.01
CA VAL A 39 13.67 -26.15 9.45
C VAL A 39 13.54 -25.85 7.95
N GLY A 40 13.90 -26.79 7.11
CA GLY A 40 13.67 -26.72 5.67
C GLY A 40 12.43 -27.52 5.31
N ILE A 41 11.49 -26.95 4.56
CA ILE A 41 10.32 -27.63 3.98
C ILE A 41 10.54 -27.69 2.46
N GLY A 42 10.86 -28.87 1.93
CA GLY A 42 11.14 -29.05 0.50
C GLY A 42 12.58 -28.67 0.10
N THR A 43 13.45 -28.37 1.07
CA THR A 43 14.91 -28.20 0.90
C THR A 43 15.66 -28.95 2.00
N LEU A 44 16.81 -29.53 1.64
CA LEU A 44 17.67 -30.27 2.57
C LEU A 44 18.78 -29.42 3.20
N ASN A 45 18.97 -28.19 2.70
CA ASN A 45 20.03 -27.28 3.14
C ASN A 45 19.45 -25.89 3.37
N PRO A 46 18.57 -25.71 4.38
CA PRO A 46 17.96 -24.41 4.64
C PRO A 46 19.01 -23.36 5.02
N SER A 47 18.99 -22.21 4.32
CA SER A 47 19.90 -21.07 4.60
C SER A 47 19.36 -20.13 5.69
N ALA A 48 18.17 -20.40 6.21
CA ALA A 48 17.51 -19.64 7.28
C ALA A 48 16.80 -20.57 8.28
N PRO A 49 16.46 -20.10 9.49
CA PRO A 49 15.75 -20.90 10.49
C PRO A 49 14.44 -21.54 10.02
N LEU A 50 13.75 -20.94 9.05
CA LEU A 50 12.64 -21.56 8.34
C LEU A 50 12.75 -21.22 6.84
N GLU A 51 12.87 -22.25 6.00
CA GLU A 51 12.88 -22.10 4.54
C GLU A 51 11.86 -23.05 3.91
N VAL A 52 11.05 -22.52 2.99
CA VAL A 52 10.09 -23.31 2.20
C VAL A 52 10.51 -23.23 0.74
N ALA A 53 10.86 -24.37 0.15
CA ALA A 53 11.26 -24.49 -1.24
C ALA A 53 10.34 -25.47 -1.97
N GLY A 54 9.87 -25.08 -3.17
CA GLY A 54 9.02 -25.91 -4.01
C GLY A 54 7.87 -25.15 -4.63
N ASN A 55 7.43 -25.57 -5.81
CA ASN A 55 6.39 -24.89 -6.57
C ASN A 55 4.99 -25.23 -6.03
N TYR A 56 4.17 -24.19 -5.85
CA TYR A 56 2.73 -24.36 -5.65
C TYR A 56 2.02 -24.49 -7.00
N ASN A 57 1.57 -25.71 -7.32
CA ASN A 57 0.92 -26.03 -8.59
C ASN A 57 -0.54 -25.53 -8.71
N GLY A 58 -1.04 -24.78 -7.73
CA GLY A 58 -2.40 -24.22 -7.74
C GLY A 58 -2.52 -22.83 -8.37
N LEU A 59 -1.47 -22.34 -9.06
CA LEU A 59 -1.44 -21.03 -9.73
C LEU A 59 -1.08 -21.20 -11.21
N THR A 60 -1.43 -20.20 -12.02
CA THR A 60 -1.12 -20.16 -13.47
C THR A 60 0.37 -19.97 -13.79
N GLN A 61 1.17 -19.57 -12.80
CA GLN A 61 2.62 -19.45 -12.89
C GLN A 61 3.25 -20.14 -11.67
N SER A 62 4.32 -20.91 -11.88
CA SER A 62 5.07 -21.56 -10.80
C SER A 62 5.66 -20.51 -9.85
N ARG A 63 5.29 -20.61 -8.58
CA ARG A 63 5.80 -19.78 -7.48
C ARG A 63 6.00 -20.65 -6.24
N ASN A 64 7.00 -20.36 -5.43
CA ASN A 64 7.06 -20.87 -4.06
C ASN A 64 5.91 -20.23 -3.25
N ALA A 65 5.23 -20.97 -2.38
CA ALA A 65 4.15 -20.43 -1.56
C ALA A 65 4.05 -21.13 -0.20
N ILE A 66 3.61 -20.37 0.81
CA ILE A 66 3.07 -20.91 2.05
C ILE A 66 1.55 -20.85 1.92
N VAL A 67 0.90 -22.01 1.92
CA VAL A 67 -0.56 -22.11 1.80
C VAL A 67 -1.17 -22.26 3.19
N LEU A 68 -1.83 -21.20 3.65
CA LEU A 68 -2.71 -21.28 4.82
C LEU A 68 -4.10 -21.67 4.31
N ARG A 69 -4.59 -22.84 4.73
CA ARG A 69 -5.89 -23.35 4.30
C ARG A 69 -6.77 -23.64 5.49
N ASN A 70 -7.80 -22.83 5.63
CA ASN A 70 -8.93 -23.09 6.50
C ASN A 70 -10.05 -23.72 5.68
N ASN A 71 -10.30 -25.01 5.91
CA ASN A 71 -11.37 -25.79 5.27
C ASN A 71 -12.70 -25.71 6.04
N GLY A 72 -12.85 -24.75 6.94
CA GLY A 72 -14.11 -24.49 7.62
C GLY A 72 -15.25 -24.21 6.63
N VAL A 73 -16.48 -24.34 7.11
CA VAL A 73 -17.66 -23.84 6.41
C VAL A 73 -17.94 -22.41 6.87
N THR A 74 -18.54 -21.59 6.01
CA THR A 74 -18.95 -20.21 6.35
C THR A 74 -19.70 -20.19 7.68
N PRO A 75 -19.32 -19.33 8.64
CA PRO A 75 -18.52 -18.10 8.46
C PRO A 75 -17.01 -18.21 8.82
N ASN A 76 -16.48 -19.39 9.14
CA ASN A 76 -15.18 -19.54 9.78
C ASN A 76 -14.06 -19.93 8.79
N ILE A 77 -13.85 -19.16 7.73
CA ILE A 77 -12.86 -19.45 6.67
C ILE A 77 -11.64 -18.53 6.67
N SER A 78 -11.49 -17.70 7.70
CA SER A 78 -10.34 -16.80 7.84
C SER A 78 -9.05 -17.58 8.05
N ASN A 79 -7.98 -17.11 7.42
CA ASN A 79 -6.61 -17.52 7.66
C ASN A 79 -5.84 -16.29 8.12
N SER A 80 -4.95 -16.46 9.08
CA SER A 80 -4.25 -15.35 9.71
C SER A 80 -2.78 -15.64 9.92
N ILE A 81 -1.98 -14.60 9.77
CA ILE A 81 -0.65 -14.49 10.36
C ILE A 81 -0.77 -13.51 11.52
N VAL A 82 -0.44 -13.98 12.73
CA VAL A 82 -0.65 -13.24 13.98
C VAL A 82 0.68 -12.84 14.59
N PHE A 83 0.82 -11.56 14.95
CA PHE A 83 1.99 -11.02 15.64
C PHE A 83 1.65 -10.80 17.12
N VAL A 84 2.37 -11.47 18.00
CA VAL A 84 2.13 -11.49 19.45
C VAL A 84 3.33 -10.87 20.19
N GLY A 85 3.06 -10.01 21.16
CA GLY A 85 4.06 -9.47 22.08
C GLY A 85 3.53 -9.52 23.51
N ASN A 86 4.37 -9.95 24.46
CA ASN A 86 3.96 -10.17 25.86
C ASN A 86 2.65 -10.97 25.99
N ASN A 87 2.56 -12.10 25.26
CA ASN A 87 1.38 -12.99 25.20
C ASN A 87 0.07 -12.31 24.72
N THR A 88 0.16 -11.14 24.12
CA THR A 88 -1.00 -10.37 23.62
C THR A 88 -0.92 -10.23 22.10
N LYS A 89 -2.04 -10.48 21.40
CA LYS A 89 -2.13 -10.21 19.96
C LYS A 89 -2.01 -8.70 19.72
N LEU A 90 -0.98 -8.29 19.00
CA LEU A 90 -0.74 -6.88 18.67
C LEU A 90 -1.26 -6.56 17.28
N TRP A 91 -0.87 -7.38 16.29
CA TRP A 91 -1.21 -7.19 14.89
C TRP A 91 -1.61 -8.51 14.24
N GLU A 92 -2.38 -8.40 13.17
CA GLU A 92 -2.82 -9.53 12.36
C GLU A 92 -2.90 -9.13 10.88
N MET A 93 -2.40 -10.02 10.02
CA MET A 93 -2.70 -10.03 8.59
C MET A 93 -3.66 -11.17 8.34
N THR A 94 -4.84 -10.90 7.82
CA THR A 94 -5.90 -11.91 7.72
C THR A 94 -6.85 -11.64 6.57
N ASN A 95 -7.58 -12.68 6.14
CA ASN A 95 -8.71 -12.56 5.24
C ASN A 95 -10.03 -12.72 5.99
N ASP A 96 -11.08 -12.07 5.50
CA ASP A 96 -12.46 -12.25 5.99
C ASP A 96 -12.60 -11.98 7.51
N LEU A 97 -12.06 -10.85 7.99
CA LEU A 97 -12.03 -10.47 9.40
C LEU A 97 -13.41 -9.99 9.87
N GLY A 98 -14.17 -10.87 10.54
CA GLY A 98 -15.40 -10.52 11.25
C GLY A 98 -16.64 -10.23 10.37
N ALA A 99 -16.46 -10.06 9.06
CA ALA A 99 -17.52 -10.05 8.04
C ALA A 99 -17.25 -11.18 7.04
N GLN A 100 -18.32 -11.79 6.52
CA GLN A 100 -18.34 -13.17 6.05
C GLN A 100 -18.35 -13.29 4.53
N GLY A 101 -17.49 -14.15 3.97
CA GLY A 101 -17.49 -14.49 2.54
C GLY A 101 -17.21 -13.29 1.62
N SER A 102 -16.69 -12.18 2.15
CA SER A 102 -16.42 -10.98 1.37
C SER A 102 -15.12 -11.09 0.58
N ASN A 103 -14.27 -12.09 0.92
CA ASN A 103 -12.94 -12.29 0.34
C ASN A 103 -12.04 -11.06 0.54
N ASP A 104 -12.26 -10.33 1.64
CA ASP A 104 -11.52 -9.14 2.00
C ASP A 104 -10.16 -9.49 2.61
N PHE A 105 -9.21 -8.55 2.56
CA PHE A 105 -7.91 -8.60 3.21
C PHE A 105 -7.71 -7.44 4.19
N TYR A 106 -7.11 -7.74 5.34
CA TYR A 106 -6.94 -6.79 6.43
C TYR A 106 -5.51 -6.80 6.97
N ILE A 107 -5.02 -5.61 7.31
CA ILE A 107 -3.97 -5.45 8.33
C ILE A 107 -4.63 -4.77 9.52
N ALA A 108 -4.71 -5.48 10.64
CA ALA A 108 -5.42 -5.05 11.83
C ALA A 108 -4.50 -4.94 13.05
N SER A 109 -4.72 -3.91 13.87
CA SER A 109 -4.13 -3.78 15.22
C SER A 109 -5.20 -4.08 16.26
N TYR A 110 -4.82 -4.70 17.37
CA TYR A 110 -5.74 -5.08 18.45
C TYR A 110 -5.54 -4.30 19.75
N ILE A 111 -4.53 -3.44 19.83
CA ILE A 111 -4.20 -2.68 21.04
C ILE A 111 -4.27 -1.17 20.75
N PRO A 112 -4.98 -0.38 21.58
CA PRO A 112 -5.80 -0.80 22.74
C PRO A 112 -7.17 -1.41 22.35
N SER A 113 -7.54 -1.37 21.08
CA SER A 113 -8.78 -1.95 20.54
C SER A 113 -8.58 -2.29 19.06
N LEU A 114 -9.53 -3.03 18.46
CA LEU A 114 -9.47 -3.35 17.04
C LEU A 114 -9.46 -2.08 16.19
N LYS A 115 -8.43 -1.96 15.34
CA LYS A 115 -8.29 -0.93 14.30
C LYS A 115 -7.91 -1.60 12.99
N ILE A 116 -8.51 -1.13 11.89
CA ILE A 116 -8.21 -1.59 10.54
C ILE A 116 -7.59 -0.42 9.76
N PRO A 117 -6.28 -0.17 9.93
CA PRO A 117 -5.59 0.89 9.21
C PRO A 117 -5.44 0.60 7.72
N PHE A 118 -5.42 -0.66 7.30
CA PHE A 118 -5.34 -1.05 5.89
C PHE A 118 -6.34 -2.16 5.60
N TYR A 119 -7.13 -1.97 4.56
CA TYR A 119 -8.21 -2.85 4.14
C TYR A 119 -8.22 -2.95 2.62
N ILE A 120 -8.48 -4.15 2.10
CA ILE A 120 -8.79 -4.37 0.69
C ILE A 120 -10.10 -5.17 0.64
N ASN A 121 -11.11 -4.66 -0.05
CA ASN A 121 -12.35 -5.41 -0.22
C ASN A 121 -12.21 -6.52 -1.29
N GLY A 122 -13.18 -7.44 -1.37
CA GLY A 122 -13.21 -8.48 -2.40
C GLY A 122 -13.28 -7.98 -3.85
N SER A 123 -13.51 -6.68 -4.06
CA SER A 123 -13.44 -6.02 -5.38
C SER A 123 -12.07 -5.37 -5.67
N GLY A 124 -11.14 -5.38 -4.72
CA GLY A 124 -9.78 -4.84 -4.86
C GLY A 124 -9.58 -3.37 -4.48
N TYR A 125 -10.58 -2.69 -3.90
CA TYR A 125 -10.44 -1.31 -3.44
C TYR A 125 -9.72 -1.22 -2.11
N ILE A 126 -8.77 -0.28 -2.03
CA ILE A 126 -7.93 -0.07 -0.85
C ILE A 126 -8.55 1.01 0.04
N GLY A 127 -8.85 0.64 1.28
CA GLY A 127 -9.19 1.55 2.34
C GLY A 127 -8.02 1.77 3.28
N ILE A 128 -7.65 3.03 3.53
CA ILE A 128 -6.72 3.40 4.60
C ILE A 128 -7.52 4.09 5.70
N GLY A 129 -7.63 3.44 6.86
CA GLY A 129 -8.54 3.87 7.93
C GLY A 129 -10.03 3.79 7.56
N ASN A 130 -10.38 3.10 6.47
CA ASN A 130 -11.74 2.96 5.96
C ASN A 130 -12.01 1.50 5.57
N THR A 131 -13.13 0.92 6.02
CA THR A 131 -13.55 -0.45 5.66
C THR A 131 -14.66 -0.49 4.61
N ASN A 132 -15.10 0.66 4.10
CA ASN A 132 -16.07 0.81 3.03
C ASN A 132 -15.53 1.79 1.95
N PRO A 133 -14.41 1.46 1.28
CA PRO A 133 -13.85 2.30 0.23
C PRO A 133 -14.81 2.39 -0.95
N THR A 134 -14.96 3.61 -1.48
CA THR A 134 -15.88 3.95 -2.59
C THR A 134 -15.14 4.30 -3.88
N SER A 135 -13.81 4.14 -3.85
CA SER A 135 -12.88 4.37 -4.94
C SER A 135 -11.68 3.45 -4.76
N ASN A 136 -10.83 3.31 -5.79
CA ASN A 136 -9.67 2.42 -5.77
C ASN A 136 -8.75 2.64 -4.56
N LEU A 137 -8.60 3.88 -4.11
CA LEU A 137 -7.94 4.25 -2.85
C LEU A 137 -8.83 5.28 -2.13
N HIS A 138 -9.43 4.86 -1.02
CA HIS A 138 -10.18 5.73 -0.14
C HIS A 138 -9.46 5.81 1.21
N VAL A 139 -8.84 6.95 1.47
CA VAL A 139 -8.26 7.25 2.78
C VAL A 139 -9.26 8.04 3.61
N THR A 140 -9.66 7.50 4.76
CA THR A 140 -10.40 8.28 5.76
C THR A 140 -9.39 8.89 6.72
N GLY A 141 -9.18 10.19 6.57
CA GLY A 141 -8.20 10.96 7.34
C GLY A 141 -7.22 11.72 6.45
N THR A 142 -6.18 12.27 7.05
CA THR A 142 -5.13 13.00 6.33
C THR A 142 -4.13 12.02 5.72
N THR A 143 -3.77 12.21 4.44
CA THR A 143 -2.72 11.43 3.77
C THR A 143 -1.48 12.29 3.55
N ILE A 144 -0.31 11.74 3.88
CA ILE A 144 0.98 12.22 3.40
C ILE A 144 1.37 11.34 2.21
N LEU A 145 1.30 11.86 1.00
CA LEU A 145 1.89 11.22 -0.19
C LEU A 145 3.26 11.86 -0.35
N SER A 146 4.41 11.18 -0.38
CA SER A 146 5.75 11.77 -0.60
C SER A 146 6.61 10.98 -1.58
N ASN A 147 7.53 11.64 -2.30
CA ASN A 147 8.54 10.98 -3.14
C ASN A 147 9.95 11.23 -2.55
N PRO A 148 10.55 10.27 -1.82
CA PRO A 148 11.80 10.49 -1.12
C PRO A 148 13.05 10.64 -2.02
N PHE A 149 12.94 10.46 -3.34
CA PHE A 149 14.10 10.40 -4.27
C PHE A 149 14.07 11.38 -5.47
N GLY A 150 13.17 12.37 -5.53
CA GLY A 150 12.99 13.22 -6.73
C GLY A 150 13.79 14.53 -6.72
N ASN A 151 14.82 14.65 -7.57
CA ASN A 151 15.65 15.87 -7.71
C ASN A 151 15.24 16.81 -8.87
N ASN A 152 14.08 16.65 -9.53
CA ASN A 152 13.61 17.59 -10.57
C ASN A 152 12.07 17.62 -10.63
N TYR A 153 11.47 18.78 -10.38
CA TYR A 153 10.02 19.09 -10.20
C TYR A 153 9.23 19.11 -11.53
N ASP A 154 7.90 18.92 -11.58
CA ASP A 154 6.82 19.74 -11.00
C ASP A 154 5.45 18.99 -10.91
N GLU A 155 4.79 18.78 -9.73
CA GLU A 155 3.34 18.39 -9.65
C GLU A 155 2.61 18.34 -8.26
N ASN A 156 1.25 18.29 -8.29
CA ASN A 156 0.26 19.09 -7.48
C ASN A 156 -0.76 18.35 -6.53
N LEU A 157 -0.47 17.18 -5.95
CA LEU A 157 -0.83 16.93 -4.55
C LEU A 157 0.49 16.57 -3.92
N ARG A 158 1.00 17.41 -3.03
CA ARG A 158 2.40 17.29 -2.66
C ARG A 158 2.54 16.78 -1.24
N LEU A 159 3.13 15.61 -1.13
CA LEU A 159 4.52 15.32 -1.44
C LEU A 159 5.46 16.17 -0.62
N PRO A 160 5.27 16.17 0.73
CA PRO A 160 6.37 16.62 1.54
C PRO A 160 7.60 15.85 1.05
N PRO A 161 8.71 16.53 0.73
CA PRO A 161 9.94 15.79 0.57
C PRO A 161 10.16 15.04 1.88
N SER A 162 10.75 13.87 1.83
CA SER A 162 11.19 13.22 3.07
C SER A 162 12.25 14.02 3.83
N ASN A 163 12.78 15.14 3.26
CA ASN A 163 14.00 15.84 3.68
C ASN A 163 13.96 17.36 3.36
N ASN A 164 14.94 18.12 3.87
CA ASN A 164 14.91 19.59 3.86
C ASN A 164 15.28 20.23 2.50
N GLY A 165 14.38 21.05 1.90
CA GLY A 165 14.68 21.86 0.69
C GLY A 165 13.55 22.11 -0.34
N ASP A 166 12.27 21.81 -0.06
CA ASP A 166 11.21 21.63 -1.09
C ASP A 166 9.74 22.05 -0.67
N PHE A 167 8.68 22.13 -1.55
CA PHE A 167 7.31 22.75 -1.26
C PHE A 167 5.98 22.16 -1.84
N SER A 168 4.86 22.00 -1.07
CA SER A 168 3.56 21.30 -1.41
C SER A 168 2.25 21.99 -1.98
N CYS A 169 1.19 21.27 -2.50
CA CYS A 169 -0.15 21.80 -3.00
C CYS A 169 -1.42 20.84 -2.90
N ILE A 170 -2.69 21.36 -3.02
CA ILE A 170 -4.01 20.87 -2.42
C ILE A 170 -5.33 21.25 -3.21
N ALA A 171 -6.48 20.53 -3.05
CA ALA A 171 -7.87 20.84 -3.52
C ALA A 171 -8.97 20.88 -2.40
N LEU A 172 -9.97 21.79 -2.45
CA LEU A 172 -10.91 22.13 -1.34
C LEU A 172 -12.39 22.34 -1.77
N GLY A 173 -13.38 21.83 -0.99
CA GLY A 173 -14.80 22.30 -1.01
C GLY A 173 -15.92 21.41 -1.61
N ALA A 174 -16.00 20.10 -1.33
CA ALA A 174 -17.16 19.28 -1.69
C ALA A 174 -18.18 19.19 -0.52
N VAL A 175 -19.46 19.51 -0.77
CA VAL A 175 -20.56 19.15 0.14
C VAL A 175 -20.82 17.64 0.01
N ALA A 176 -21.11 16.95 1.13
CA ALA A 176 -21.48 15.54 1.08
C ALA A 176 -22.77 15.33 0.26
N GLY A 177 -22.69 14.61 -0.86
CA GLY A 177 -23.82 14.33 -1.76
C GLY A 177 -23.35 13.85 -3.15
N ALA A 178 -24.20 13.10 -3.86
CA ALA A 178 -23.83 12.40 -5.11
C ALA A 178 -23.56 13.32 -6.34
N SER A 179 -23.82 14.62 -6.22
CA SER A 179 -23.71 15.58 -7.31
C SER A 179 -22.72 16.68 -6.95
N GLY A 180 -21.44 16.32 -6.79
CA GLY A 180 -20.35 17.26 -6.57
C GLY A 180 -20.51 18.53 -7.44
N THR A 181 -20.15 19.67 -6.87
CA THR A 181 -20.24 21.05 -7.42
C THR A 181 -21.55 21.81 -7.15
N GLY A 182 -21.66 22.40 -5.95
CA GLY A 182 -22.40 23.66 -5.78
C GLY A 182 -21.53 24.84 -6.21
N PRO A 183 -22.11 26.01 -6.57
CA PRO A 183 -21.36 27.13 -7.13
C PRO A 183 -20.31 27.65 -6.14
N GLY A 184 -19.04 27.41 -6.44
CA GLY A 184 -17.91 27.87 -5.63
C GLY A 184 -16.73 26.91 -5.60
N GLN A 185 -16.26 26.44 -6.76
CA GLN A 185 -14.97 25.76 -6.85
C GLN A 185 -13.85 26.82 -6.94
N TRP A 186 -12.95 26.85 -5.95
CA TRP A 186 -11.77 27.75 -5.95
C TRP A 186 -10.51 26.98 -5.51
N SER A 187 -9.47 27.00 -6.34
CA SER A 187 -8.13 26.43 -6.10
C SER A 187 -7.10 27.55 -5.92
N ILE A 188 -6.29 27.58 -4.84
CA ILE A 188 -5.43 28.75 -4.52
C ILE A 188 -4.04 28.39 -3.91
N ILE A 189 -2.99 28.54 -4.75
CA ILE A 189 -1.65 29.19 -4.55
C ILE A 189 -0.48 28.56 -3.73
N ARG A 190 0.72 28.78 -4.29
CA ARG A 190 2.12 28.72 -3.80
C ARG A 190 2.47 29.63 -2.59
N GLN A 191 3.10 29.04 -1.57
CA GLN A 191 4.02 29.70 -0.61
C GLN A 191 5.47 29.70 -1.20
N PRO A 192 6.41 30.64 -0.90
CA PRO A 192 6.42 31.59 0.22
C PRO A 192 6.52 33.10 -0.14
N ALA A 193 6.33 33.90 0.91
CA ALA A 193 6.79 35.29 1.14
C ALA A 193 5.76 36.44 1.02
N SER A 194 5.63 37.16 2.14
CA SER A 194 5.34 38.60 2.34
C SER A 194 4.14 39.30 1.69
N LYS A 195 3.30 38.66 0.87
CA LYS A 195 2.15 39.34 0.21
C LYS A 195 0.88 38.48 0.23
N ASN A 196 -0.17 39.01 0.86
CA ASN A 196 -1.49 38.39 0.99
C ASN A 196 -2.25 38.55 -0.34
N TYR A 197 -2.39 37.51 -1.16
CA TYR A 197 -3.21 37.50 -2.38
C TYR A 197 -4.31 36.44 -2.31
N ILE A 198 -5.48 36.71 -2.90
CA ILE A 198 -6.60 35.77 -3.12
C ILE A 198 -6.28 34.78 -4.27
N PHE A 199 -5.57 35.19 -5.32
CA PHE A 199 -5.09 34.30 -6.40
C PHE A 199 -3.80 34.88 -6.98
N SER A 200 -2.81 34.04 -7.34
CA SER A 200 -1.62 34.51 -8.06
C SER A 200 -1.06 33.48 -9.04
N VAL A 201 -0.54 33.98 -10.16
CA VAL A 201 0.31 33.23 -11.10
C VAL A 201 1.71 33.78 -10.99
N ARG A 202 2.66 32.89 -10.63
CA ARG A 202 4.03 33.25 -10.31
C ARG A 202 5.01 32.45 -11.16
N TYR A 203 6.10 33.08 -11.60
CA TYR A 203 7.24 32.39 -12.25
C TYR A 203 8.56 32.89 -11.65
N ILE A 204 9.42 31.96 -11.22
CA ILE A 204 10.76 32.21 -10.65
C ILE A 204 10.78 33.43 -9.71
N SER A 205 9.88 33.44 -8.71
CA SER A 205 9.71 34.46 -7.66
C SER A 205 8.97 35.76 -8.02
N GLU A 206 8.55 35.98 -9.27
CA GLU A 206 7.80 37.17 -9.68
C GLU A 206 6.30 36.90 -9.85
N ASP A 207 5.47 37.81 -9.32
CA ASP A 207 4.00 37.75 -9.47
C ASP A 207 3.59 38.45 -10.78
N TYR A 208 3.22 37.66 -11.78
CA TYR A 208 2.77 38.18 -13.08
C TYR A 208 1.28 38.50 -13.08
N PHE A 209 0.51 37.79 -12.27
CA PHE A 209 -0.91 38.02 -12.04
C PHE A 209 -1.19 37.85 -10.55
N ASN A 210 -1.93 38.79 -9.95
CA ASN A 210 -2.43 38.63 -8.59
C ASN A 210 -3.82 39.26 -8.42
N ILE A 211 -4.58 38.73 -7.47
CA ILE A 211 -5.80 39.34 -6.94
C ILE A 211 -5.55 39.62 -5.47
N LEU A 212 -5.61 40.88 -5.06
CA LEU A 212 -5.48 41.31 -3.68
C LEU A 212 -6.75 40.97 -2.86
N PRO A 213 -6.68 40.93 -1.51
CA PRO A 213 -7.82 40.74 -0.61
C PRO A 213 -8.96 41.74 -0.79
N ASN A 214 -8.65 42.95 -1.26
CA ASN A 214 -9.65 43.97 -1.60
C ASN A 214 -10.30 43.77 -2.99
N GLY A 215 -9.97 42.65 -3.65
CA GLY A 215 -10.45 42.29 -4.98
C GLY A 215 -9.74 43.00 -6.14
N ASN A 216 -8.71 43.82 -5.88
CA ASN A 216 -7.95 44.48 -6.94
C ASN A 216 -7.06 43.46 -7.66
N MET A 217 -7.02 43.55 -8.99
CA MET A 217 -6.21 42.69 -9.84
C MET A 217 -4.97 43.42 -10.31
N GLY A 218 -3.79 42.83 -10.08
CA GLY A 218 -2.51 43.31 -10.59
C GLY A 218 -1.99 42.42 -11.72
N ILE A 219 -1.56 43.02 -12.84
CA ILE A 219 -0.79 42.35 -13.90
C ILE A 219 0.57 43.03 -14.02
N GLY A 220 1.65 42.30 -13.73
CA GLY A 220 3.01 42.85 -13.67
C GLY A 220 3.25 43.86 -12.53
N THR A 221 2.30 43.97 -11.59
CA THR A 221 2.39 44.83 -10.41
C THR A 221 1.80 44.11 -9.20
N THR A 222 2.42 44.32 -8.04
CA THR A 222 1.99 43.77 -6.74
C THR A 222 1.21 44.80 -5.90
N THR A 223 1.10 46.03 -6.40
CA THR A 223 0.42 47.15 -5.72
C THR A 223 -0.61 47.79 -6.65
N PRO A 224 -1.67 47.07 -7.05
CA PRO A 224 -2.74 47.66 -7.84
C PRO A 224 -3.47 48.77 -7.07
N ASP A 225 -3.42 49.97 -7.63
CA ASP A 225 -4.08 51.19 -7.16
C ASP A 225 -5.53 51.35 -7.67
N ALA A 226 -5.96 50.46 -8.58
CA ALA A 226 -7.33 50.37 -9.09
C ALA A 226 -7.84 48.92 -9.08
N LYS A 227 -9.10 48.70 -9.48
CA LYS A 227 -9.67 47.34 -9.60
C LYS A 227 -8.90 46.45 -10.57
N LEU A 228 -8.30 47.05 -11.60
CA LEU A 228 -7.32 46.42 -12.48
C LEU A 228 -6.17 47.41 -12.70
N SER A 229 -4.97 47.05 -12.24
CA SER A 229 -3.74 47.80 -12.54
C SER A 229 -2.80 46.92 -13.36
N VAL A 230 -2.35 47.44 -14.50
CA VAL A 230 -1.42 46.76 -15.40
C VAL A 230 -0.15 47.59 -15.49
N ASN A 231 0.98 47.02 -15.06
CA ASN A 231 2.30 47.61 -15.25
C ASN A 231 2.94 47.02 -16.51
N GLY A 232 2.57 47.59 -17.66
CA GLY A 232 3.01 47.14 -18.98
C GLY A 232 2.10 47.64 -20.10
N ASN A 233 2.37 47.21 -21.33
CA ASN A 233 1.56 47.60 -22.49
C ASN A 233 0.29 46.77 -22.56
N ILE A 234 -0.86 47.44 -22.69
CA ILE A 234 -2.15 46.81 -23.01
C ILE A 234 -2.38 46.94 -24.51
N HIS A 235 -2.26 45.84 -25.24
CA HIS A 235 -2.72 45.78 -26.63
C HIS A 235 -4.17 45.30 -26.63
N ALA A 236 -5.10 46.22 -26.85
CA ALA A 236 -6.53 45.93 -26.95
C ALA A 236 -7.04 46.25 -28.37
N ARG A 237 -8.00 45.44 -28.86
CA ARG A 237 -8.72 45.74 -30.10
C ARG A 237 -9.69 46.92 -29.93
N GLU A 238 -10.30 47.03 -28.76
CA GLU A 238 -11.23 48.09 -28.37
C GLU A 238 -11.21 48.22 -26.84
N VAL A 239 -11.29 49.45 -26.34
CA VAL A 239 -11.52 49.74 -24.91
C VAL A 239 -12.82 50.53 -24.82
N LYS A 240 -13.83 49.96 -24.16
CA LYS A 240 -15.09 50.65 -23.86
C LYS A 240 -15.05 51.12 -22.42
N VAL A 241 -15.27 52.41 -22.21
CA VAL A 241 -15.35 53.03 -20.89
C VAL A 241 -16.81 53.43 -20.68
N ASP A 242 -17.43 52.90 -19.63
CA ASP A 242 -18.72 53.37 -19.14
C ASP A 242 -18.47 54.28 -17.93
N LEU A 243 -19.21 55.39 -17.88
CA LEU A 243 -19.15 56.34 -16.79
C LEU A 243 -20.24 56.08 -15.73
N ASN A 244 -21.10 55.08 -15.95
CA ASN A 244 -22.20 54.71 -15.07
C ASN A 244 -21.85 53.55 -14.11
N GLY A 245 -20.56 53.34 -13.83
CA GLY A 245 -20.07 52.30 -12.92
C GLY A 245 -20.34 52.55 -11.45
#